data_AF-A0A9J5XMX8-F1
#
_entry.id   AF-A0A9J5XMX8-F1
#
_cell.length_a   1.000
_cell.length_b   1.000
_cell.length_c   1.000
_cell.angle_alpha   90.00
_cell.angle_beta   90.00
_cell.angle_gamma   90.00
#
_symmetry.space_group_name_H-M   'P 1'
#
loop_
_entity.id
_entity.type
_entity.pdbx_description
1 polymer ?
#
loop_
_entity_poly.entity_id
_entity_poly.type
_entity_poly.pdbx_seq_one_letter_code
_entity_poly.pdbx_strand_id
1 'polypeptide(L)'
;MARKLGWLLCICTDKDVYSSILVLELPTMSRTSQKQESDEPLFHFIINALKTFMIVTSSSQAWCEIESFLLENLFHPHFLCREIVTELWCFISRHADGVVVDDIIEKFCSLMKYTEAPDVALNPDSLVRKMARFLCVLVTSGPNSMVDKVYKTVVAYNTSTYSSVTYLALLMEGFPLNALSEKLRSEAKQQIVTQYFNFLGSFGVTLPREGSAVYGAPVFALSAALQFRLISISDAEMKTIKFLVAIIHKYRDCSDIKIKDKYRRLLSETLGIISNMKHLYTSNEMEEVILALQNLFISGPALSDGKLFQCKPNLSSFMAGLGEIELEDREDNAVSSAVWELYHMLLRERHWALVHLTITAFGYFAARSSCNHLWRYVPEDAALSFDLATGKEADEERFMSDLKTFLDKESACPKIKPCPHTVNMFAMDGQMLKETLKKIKDVDLKLMVCDPMEVDNEKQPNRKRKFPNRVTKGVELLRDGMKVMGDALSEWKHNHFDSTDIRDKFLTHFSHLEDVVTHLVSLADSG
;
A
#
# COMPACT_ATOMS: atom_id res chain seq x y z
N MET A 1 14.48 -3.43 26.98
CA MET A 1 14.72 -2.37 25.98
C MET A 1 13.45 -1.98 25.22
N ALA A 2 12.67 -2.95 24.74
CA ALA A 2 11.41 -2.74 24.00
C ALA A 2 10.41 -1.76 24.66
N ARG A 3 10.28 -1.75 26.00
CA ARG A 3 9.37 -0.83 26.72
C ARG A 3 9.68 0.66 26.46
N LYS A 4 10.95 1.02 26.25
CA LYS A 4 11.36 2.41 25.97
C LYS A 4 11.06 2.82 24.52
N LEU A 5 11.21 1.89 23.57
CA LEU A 5 10.83 2.12 22.17
C LEU A 5 9.31 2.25 22.01
N GLY A 6 8.53 1.47 22.77
CA GLY A 6 7.08 1.64 22.84
C GLY A 6 6.67 3.04 23.32
N TRP A 7 7.37 3.59 24.33
CA TRP A 7 7.13 4.96 24.79
C TRP A 7 7.43 6.02 23.72
N LEU A 8 8.48 5.81 22.91
CA LEU A 8 8.80 6.70 21.79
C LEU A 8 7.68 6.73 20.76
N LEU A 9 7.15 5.56 20.37
CA LEU A 9 6.00 5.50 19.46
C LEU A 9 4.77 6.19 20.05
N CYS A 10 4.49 6.01 21.36
CA CYS A 10 3.41 6.74 22.03
C CYS A 10 3.58 8.26 21.94
N ILE A 11 4.80 8.77 22.12
CA ILE A 11 5.08 10.22 22.00
C ILE A 11 4.83 10.68 20.56
N CYS A 12 5.19 9.89 19.54
CA CYS A 12 4.93 10.23 18.14
C CYS A 12 3.44 10.28 17.78
N THR A 13 2.58 9.64 18.59
CA THR A 13 1.11 9.72 18.42
C THR A 13 0.48 10.93 19.10
N ASP A 14 1.25 11.70 19.89
CA ASP A 14 0.75 12.94 20.46
C ASP A 14 0.44 13.96 19.35
N LYS A 15 -0.67 14.68 19.49
CA LYS A 15 -1.18 15.57 18.43
C LYS A 15 -0.20 16.69 18.08
N ASP A 16 0.48 17.25 19.07
CA ASP A 16 1.37 18.39 18.87
C ASP A 16 2.69 17.91 18.24
N VAL A 17 3.16 16.73 18.64
CA VAL A 17 4.32 16.07 18.03
C VAL A 17 4.03 15.64 16.60
N TYR A 18 2.90 14.97 16.37
CA TYR A 18 2.49 14.49 15.04
C TYR A 18 2.33 15.65 14.04
N SER A 19 1.67 16.73 14.46
CA SER A 19 1.52 17.91 13.60
C SER A 19 2.86 18.57 13.26
N SER A 20 3.79 18.63 14.22
CA SER A 20 5.15 19.15 13.99
C SER A 20 5.94 18.28 13.01
N ILE A 21 5.79 16.96 13.10
CA ILE A 21 6.41 16.02 12.17
C ILE A 21 5.85 16.19 10.74
N LEU A 22 4.53 16.30 10.58
CA LEU A 22 3.89 16.48 9.27
C LEU A 22 4.23 17.82 8.60
N VAL A 23 4.30 18.91 9.37
CA VAL A 23 4.61 20.25 8.84
C VAL A 23 6.03 20.30 8.28
N LEU A 24 6.96 19.50 8.81
CA LEU A 24 8.35 19.42 8.37
C LEU A 24 8.58 18.47 7.18
N GLU A 25 7.59 17.65 6.80
CA GLU A 25 7.63 16.83 5.58
C GLU A 25 7.05 17.52 4.34
N LEU A 26 6.27 18.60 4.51
CA LEU A 26 5.74 19.37 3.39
C LEU A 26 6.86 20.22 2.79
N PRO A 27 7.13 20.12 1.46
CA PRO A 27 8.05 21.04 0.80
C PRO A 27 7.49 22.45 0.96
N THR A 28 8.13 23.27 1.79
CA THR A 28 7.75 24.67 1.93
C THR A 28 8.14 25.38 0.63
N MET A 29 7.15 25.61 -0.24
CA MET A 29 7.33 26.51 -1.36
C MET A 29 7.72 27.89 -0.81
N SER A 30 8.95 28.30 -1.17
CA SER A 30 9.47 29.67 -1.08
C SER A 30 9.41 30.34 0.29
N ARG A 31 10.50 30.24 1.08
CA ARG A 31 10.88 31.30 2.02
C ARG A 31 12.25 31.86 1.61
N THR A 32 12.24 33.10 1.18
CA THR A 32 13.39 33.85 0.69
C THR A 32 14.43 34.11 1.79
N SER A 33 15.66 33.69 1.51
CA SER A 33 16.92 34.33 1.93
C SER A 33 17.01 34.86 3.37
N GLN A 34 17.26 33.97 4.32
CA GLN A 34 18.18 34.24 5.44
C GLN A 34 18.63 32.90 6.02
N LYS A 35 19.95 32.79 6.28
CA LYS A 35 20.70 31.58 6.67
C LYS A 35 19.86 30.56 7.45
N GLN A 36 19.53 29.47 6.79
CA GLN A 36 18.74 28.37 7.34
C GLN A 36 19.73 27.39 8.00
N GLU A 37 19.79 27.42 9.33
CA GLU A 37 20.34 26.31 10.11
C GLU A 37 19.52 25.06 9.78
N SER A 38 20.18 23.90 9.73
CA SER A 38 19.67 22.66 9.14
C SER A 38 18.34 22.22 9.74
N ASP A 39 17.23 22.59 9.09
CA ASP A 39 15.91 21.98 9.30
C ASP A 39 15.94 20.55 8.73
N GLU A 40 16.73 19.64 9.30
CA GLU A 40 16.52 18.22 9.04
C GLU A 40 15.15 17.88 9.61
N PRO A 41 14.19 17.38 8.80
CA PRO A 41 12.84 17.15 9.28
C PRO A 41 12.89 16.24 10.52
N LEU A 42 12.17 16.60 11.58
CA LEU A 42 12.14 15.85 12.85
C LEU A 42 11.93 14.33 12.63
N PHE A 43 11.18 13.98 11.58
CA PHE A 43 11.02 12.60 11.12
C PHE A 43 12.35 11.91 10.79
N HIS A 44 13.18 12.53 9.95
CA HIS A 44 14.47 11.98 9.52
C HIS A 44 15.42 11.81 10.70
N PHE A 45 15.45 12.78 11.62
CA PHE A 45 16.22 12.67 12.84
C PHE A 45 15.81 11.45 13.69
N ILE A 46 14.50 11.26 13.91
CA ILE A 46 13.98 10.10 14.67
C ILE A 46 14.38 8.79 13.98
N ILE A 47 14.20 8.70 12.65
CA ILE A 47 14.56 7.52 11.87
C ILE A 47 16.07 7.23 11.96
N ASN A 48 16.92 8.25 11.79
CA ASN A 48 18.38 8.10 11.83
C ASN A 48 18.87 7.68 13.22
N ALA A 49 18.28 8.24 14.28
CA ALA A 49 18.58 7.82 15.65
C ALA A 49 18.23 6.34 15.89
N LEU A 50 17.07 5.90 15.39
CA LEU A 50 16.62 4.51 15.51
C LEU A 50 17.47 3.55 14.67
N LYS A 51 17.87 3.93 13.45
CA LYS A 51 18.81 3.17 12.61
C LYS A 51 20.17 3.00 13.30
N THR A 52 20.71 4.07 13.86
CA THR A 52 21.97 4.05 14.62
C THR A 52 21.86 3.13 15.83
N PHE A 53 20.76 3.22 16.56
CA PHE A 53 20.48 2.34 17.67
C PHE A 53 20.44 0.85 17.25
N MET A 54 19.78 0.54 16.14
CA MET A 54 19.73 -0.83 15.60
C MET A 54 21.13 -1.36 15.26
N ILE A 55 21.99 -0.54 14.64
CA ILE A 55 23.38 -0.91 14.36
C ILE A 55 24.11 -1.30 15.66
N VAL A 56 24.05 -0.45 16.69
CA VAL A 56 24.73 -0.68 17.97
C VAL A 56 24.24 -1.97 18.65
N THR A 57 22.93 -2.25 18.56
CA THR A 57 22.32 -3.41 19.24
C THR A 57 22.40 -4.72 18.46
N SER A 58 22.76 -4.69 17.17
CA SER A 58 22.75 -5.83 16.25
C SER A 58 23.62 -7.02 16.71
N SER A 59 24.71 -6.74 17.41
CA SER A 59 25.67 -7.73 17.92
C SER A 59 25.39 -8.16 19.37
N SER A 60 24.26 -7.73 19.94
CA SER A 60 23.88 -8.00 21.33
C SER A 60 22.61 -8.85 21.42
N GLN A 61 22.40 -9.49 22.58
CA GLN A 61 21.16 -10.22 22.89
C GLN A 61 19.91 -9.32 22.82
N ALA A 62 20.08 -7.99 22.85
CA ALA A 62 18.98 -7.04 22.70
C ALA A 62 18.35 -7.04 21.30
N TRP A 63 19.03 -7.59 20.29
CA TRP A 63 18.48 -7.74 18.94
C TRP A 63 17.15 -8.52 18.94
N CYS A 64 17.05 -9.59 19.72
CA CYS A 64 15.82 -10.38 19.86
C CYS A 64 14.64 -9.55 20.40
N GLU A 65 14.90 -8.59 21.29
CA GLU A 65 13.87 -7.67 21.78
C GLU A 65 13.45 -6.66 20.73
N ILE A 66 14.38 -6.21 19.88
CA ILE A 66 14.11 -5.26 18.80
C ILE A 66 13.33 -5.92 17.68
N GLU A 67 13.73 -7.13 17.26
CA GLU A 67 12.98 -7.94 16.29
C GLU A 67 11.53 -8.14 16.78
N SER A 68 11.36 -8.50 18.07
CA SER A 68 10.05 -8.66 18.69
C SER A 68 9.24 -7.36 18.70
N PHE A 69 9.87 -6.24 19.03
CA PHE A 69 9.24 -4.92 19.03
C PHE A 69 8.77 -4.51 17.63
N LEU A 70 9.61 -4.70 16.61
CA LEU A 70 9.29 -4.35 15.23
C LEU A 70 8.13 -5.21 14.68
N LEU A 71 8.04 -6.49 15.07
CA LEU A 71 6.93 -7.36 14.69
C LEU A 71 5.61 -6.98 15.35
N GLU A 72 5.62 -6.68 16.66
CA GLU A 72 4.42 -6.23 17.38
C GLU A 72 3.84 -4.94 16.80
N ASN A 73 4.70 -4.08 16.27
CA ASN A 73 4.32 -2.77 15.75
C ASN A 73 4.22 -2.74 14.21
N LEU A 74 4.31 -3.90 13.54
CA LEU A 74 4.28 -3.99 12.07
C LEU A 74 3.00 -3.36 11.49
N PHE A 75 1.87 -3.60 12.14
CA PHE A 75 0.57 -3.05 11.76
C PHE A 75 0.08 -2.01 12.75
N HIS A 76 0.98 -1.19 13.30
CA HIS A 76 0.61 -0.16 14.27
C HIS A 76 -0.55 0.72 13.73
N PRO A 77 -1.59 1.00 14.54
CA PRO A 77 -2.79 1.72 14.07
C PRO A 77 -2.51 3.17 13.67
N HIS A 78 -1.51 3.80 14.28
CA HIS A 78 -1.05 5.13 13.91
C HIS A 78 -0.11 5.08 12.71
N PHE A 79 -0.46 5.80 11.62
CA PHE A 79 0.27 5.85 10.36
C PHE A 79 1.76 6.12 10.54
N LEU A 80 2.11 7.19 11.28
CA LEU A 80 3.51 7.57 11.47
C LEU A 80 4.36 6.45 12.10
N CYS A 81 3.82 5.74 13.09
CA CYS A 81 4.55 4.65 13.75
C CYS A 81 4.73 3.47 12.80
N ARG A 82 3.73 3.21 11.94
CA ARG A 82 3.83 2.18 10.91
C ARG A 82 4.89 2.53 9.86
N GLU A 83 4.97 3.79 9.44
CA GLU A 83 6.03 4.25 8.53
C GLU A 83 7.42 4.11 9.16
N ILE A 84 7.57 4.50 10.44
CA ILE A 84 8.82 4.31 11.19
C ILE A 84 9.22 2.84 11.19
N VAL A 85 8.32 1.94 11.63
CA VAL A 85 8.61 0.50 11.71
C VAL A 85 8.93 -0.08 10.33
N THR A 86 8.22 0.33 9.30
CA THR A 86 8.44 -0.13 7.92
C THR A 86 9.82 0.29 7.41
N GLU A 87 10.22 1.55 7.63
CA GLU A 87 11.54 2.04 7.22
C GLU A 87 12.68 1.38 8.00
N LEU A 88 12.48 1.02 9.27
CA LEU A 88 13.46 0.25 10.04
C LEU A 88 13.64 -1.17 9.49
N TRP A 89 12.56 -1.84 9.05
CA TRP A 89 12.69 -3.12 8.36
C TRP A 89 13.39 -2.99 7.00
N CYS A 90 13.03 -1.97 6.22
CA CYS A 90 13.68 -1.69 4.94
C CYS A 90 15.18 -1.39 5.12
N PHE A 91 15.54 -0.69 6.20
CA PHE A 91 16.94 -0.46 6.57
C PHE A 91 17.70 -1.78 6.79
N ILE A 92 17.10 -2.75 7.49
CA ILE A 92 17.71 -4.09 7.65
C ILE A 92 17.90 -4.73 6.27
N SER A 93 16.87 -4.73 5.42
CA SER A 93 16.94 -5.35 4.09
C SER A 93 17.97 -4.72 3.16
N ARG A 94 18.30 -3.44 3.34
CA ARG A 94 19.31 -2.73 2.55
C ARG A 94 20.74 -2.97 3.02
N HIS A 95 20.94 -3.20 4.32
CA HIS A 95 22.27 -3.09 4.93
C HIS A 95 22.73 -4.32 5.72
N ALA A 96 21.83 -5.25 6.06
CA ALA A 96 22.22 -6.50 6.71
C ALA A 96 22.86 -7.48 5.72
N ASP A 97 23.57 -8.47 6.26
CA ASP A 97 24.13 -9.57 5.47
C ASP A 97 23.01 -10.34 4.74
N GLY A 98 23.32 -10.85 3.54
CA GLY A 98 22.36 -11.58 2.71
C GLY A 98 21.73 -12.78 3.43
N VAL A 99 22.47 -13.46 4.31
CA VAL A 99 21.94 -14.58 5.12
C VAL A 99 20.87 -14.10 6.09
N VAL A 100 21.07 -12.94 6.73
CA VAL A 100 20.10 -12.34 7.66
C VAL A 100 18.85 -11.89 6.91
N VAL A 101 19.03 -11.28 5.74
CA VAL A 101 17.91 -10.85 4.89
C VAL A 101 17.11 -12.04 4.40
N ASP A 102 17.78 -13.13 3.98
CA ASP A 102 17.13 -14.37 3.56
C ASP A 102 16.31 -15.02 4.68
N ASP A 103 16.85 -15.10 5.90
CA ASP A 103 16.14 -15.60 7.09
C ASP A 103 14.89 -14.77 7.39
N ILE A 104 15.00 -13.43 7.31
CA ILE A 104 13.85 -12.52 7.50
C ILE A 104 12.77 -12.76 6.44
N ILE A 105 13.16 -12.91 5.16
CA ILE A 105 12.21 -13.21 4.08
C ILE A 105 11.52 -14.55 4.33
N GLU A 106 12.26 -15.59 4.67
CA GLU A 106 11.73 -16.94 4.93
C GLU A 106 10.76 -16.93 6.12
N LYS A 107 11.07 -16.19 7.18
CA LYS A 107 10.17 -15.97 8.32
C LYS A 107 8.88 -15.28 7.90
N PHE A 108 8.94 -14.18 7.15
CA PHE A 108 7.74 -13.46 6.72
C PHE A 108 6.90 -14.27 5.74
N CYS A 109 7.51 -14.97 4.79
CA CYS A 109 6.81 -15.89 3.90
C CYS A 109 6.15 -17.04 4.67
N SER A 110 6.82 -17.56 5.72
CA SER A 110 6.24 -18.59 6.58
C SER A 110 5.07 -18.05 7.40
N LEU A 111 5.19 -16.85 7.97
CA LEU A 111 4.11 -16.18 8.70
C LEU A 111 2.86 -16.00 7.84
N MET A 112 3.03 -15.60 6.57
CA MET A 112 1.90 -15.51 5.64
C MET A 112 1.16 -16.85 5.54
N LYS A 113 1.88 -17.98 5.46
CA LYS A 113 1.29 -19.32 5.38
C LYS A 113 0.41 -19.69 6.57
N TYR A 114 0.78 -19.28 7.78
CA TYR A 114 -0.01 -19.56 8.99
C TYR A 114 -1.29 -18.73 9.11
N THR A 115 -1.43 -17.70 8.28
CA THR A 115 -2.58 -16.77 8.32
C THR A 115 -3.60 -17.05 7.21
N GLU A 116 -3.44 -18.17 6.49
CA GLU A 116 -4.18 -18.50 5.28
C GLU A 116 -5.59 -19.04 5.56
N ALA A 117 -6.58 -18.22 5.21
CA ALA A 117 -7.91 -18.70 4.84
C ALA A 117 -8.22 -18.22 3.41
N PRO A 118 -8.87 -19.03 2.55
CA PRO A 118 -9.02 -18.74 1.12
C PRO A 118 -9.75 -17.42 0.85
N ASP A 119 -10.88 -17.16 1.52
CA ASP A 119 -11.70 -15.96 1.31
C ASP A 119 -11.07 -14.69 1.88
N VAL A 120 -9.96 -14.81 2.61
CA VAL A 120 -9.31 -13.71 3.32
C VAL A 120 -8.36 -12.93 2.41
N ALA A 121 -7.78 -13.56 1.38
CA ALA A 121 -6.90 -12.86 0.42
C ALA A 121 -7.61 -11.79 -0.42
N LEU A 122 -8.92 -11.90 -0.63
CA LEU A 122 -9.67 -10.84 -1.32
C LEU A 122 -10.06 -9.68 -0.39
N ASN A 123 -9.85 -9.80 0.92
CA ASN A 123 -10.09 -8.72 1.87
C ASN A 123 -8.79 -7.92 2.08
N PRO A 124 -8.71 -6.63 1.69
CA PRO A 124 -7.50 -5.82 1.85
C PRO A 124 -7.10 -5.62 3.32
N ASP A 125 -8.03 -5.75 4.26
CA ASP A 125 -7.77 -5.62 5.70
C ASP A 125 -7.35 -6.94 6.35
N SER A 126 -7.23 -8.01 5.57
CA SER A 126 -6.73 -9.28 6.08
C SER A 126 -5.26 -9.23 6.46
N LEU A 127 -4.89 -10.10 7.41
CA LEU A 127 -3.50 -10.26 7.81
C LEU A 127 -2.60 -10.68 6.64
N VAL A 128 -3.07 -11.61 5.79
CA VAL A 128 -2.34 -12.04 4.59
C VAL A 128 -2.09 -10.86 3.64
N ARG A 129 -3.10 -10.01 3.37
CA ARG A 129 -2.94 -8.85 2.47
C ARG A 129 -2.07 -7.76 3.08
N LYS A 130 -2.18 -7.50 4.39
CA LYS A 130 -1.28 -6.57 5.09
C LYS A 130 0.18 -7.05 5.06
N MET A 131 0.40 -8.34 5.27
CA MET A 131 1.73 -8.96 5.18
C MET A 131 2.28 -8.93 3.75
N ALA A 132 1.44 -9.23 2.76
CA ALA A 132 1.81 -9.15 1.34
C ALA A 132 2.24 -7.72 0.97
N ARG A 133 1.48 -6.70 1.39
CA ARG A 133 1.84 -5.28 1.21
C ARG A 133 3.19 -4.94 1.84
N PHE A 134 3.38 -5.33 3.10
CA PHE A 134 4.63 -5.10 3.79
C PHE A 134 5.81 -5.77 3.08
N LEU A 135 5.66 -7.03 2.65
CA LEU A 135 6.68 -7.73 1.87
C LEU A 135 6.97 -7.05 0.53
N CYS A 136 5.95 -6.55 -0.18
CA CYS A 136 6.14 -5.82 -1.43
C CYS A 136 6.99 -4.55 -1.22
N VAL A 137 6.73 -3.80 -0.13
CA VAL A 137 7.56 -2.64 0.26
C VAL A 137 8.98 -3.08 0.59
N LEU A 138 9.13 -4.13 1.39
CA LEU A 138 10.41 -4.67 1.83
C LEU A 138 11.30 -5.07 0.65
N VAL A 139 10.79 -5.86 -0.30
CA VAL A 139 11.57 -6.33 -1.46
C VAL A 139 11.88 -5.23 -2.45
N THR A 140 11.03 -4.20 -2.56
CA THR A 140 11.28 -3.03 -3.41
C THR A 140 12.40 -2.16 -2.83
N SER A 141 12.61 -2.23 -1.51
CA SER A 141 13.63 -1.45 -0.81
C SER A 141 15.03 -2.05 -0.89
N GLY A 142 15.15 -3.37 -1.13
CA GLY A 142 16.41 -4.12 -1.12
C GLY A 142 16.92 -4.51 -2.51
N PRO A 143 17.96 -5.36 -2.60
CA PRO A 143 18.48 -5.81 -3.89
C PRO A 143 17.46 -6.68 -4.64
N ASN A 144 17.49 -6.62 -5.99
CA ASN A 144 16.56 -7.38 -6.86
C ASN A 144 16.57 -8.91 -6.59
N SER A 145 17.66 -9.47 -6.07
CA SER A 145 17.73 -10.87 -5.66
C SER A 145 16.69 -11.25 -4.60
N MET A 146 16.24 -10.30 -3.76
CA MET A 146 15.17 -10.52 -2.80
C MET A 146 13.83 -10.80 -3.48
N VAL A 147 13.54 -10.12 -4.60
CA VAL A 147 12.31 -10.33 -5.36
C VAL A 147 12.29 -11.75 -5.93
N ASP A 148 13.41 -12.18 -6.51
CA ASP A 148 13.59 -13.56 -6.99
C ASP A 148 13.43 -14.60 -5.87
N LYS A 149 13.98 -14.32 -4.69
CA LYS A 149 13.86 -15.19 -3.50
C LYS A 149 12.41 -15.30 -3.04
N VAL A 150 11.70 -14.19 -2.83
CA VAL A 150 10.28 -14.21 -2.45
C VAL A 150 9.44 -14.95 -3.48
N TYR A 151 9.65 -14.68 -4.77
CA TYR A 151 8.95 -15.37 -5.84
C TYR A 151 9.18 -16.87 -5.78
N LYS A 152 10.43 -17.34 -5.67
CA LYS A 152 10.73 -18.77 -5.52
C LYS A 152 10.14 -19.35 -4.24
N THR A 153 10.25 -18.67 -3.11
CA THR A 153 9.74 -19.15 -1.82
C THR A 153 8.21 -19.26 -1.78
N VAL A 154 7.51 -18.49 -2.60
CA VAL A 154 6.05 -18.57 -2.70
C VAL A 154 5.61 -19.51 -3.83
N VAL A 155 6.24 -19.43 -5.00
CA VAL A 155 5.84 -20.16 -6.21
C VAL A 155 6.45 -21.56 -6.29
N ALA A 156 7.67 -21.81 -5.80
CA ALA A 156 8.30 -23.15 -5.86
C ALA A 156 7.56 -24.19 -4.99
N TYR A 157 6.73 -23.74 -4.03
CA TYR A 157 5.90 -24.61 -3.19
C TYR A 157 4.50 -24.88 -3.78
N ASN A 158 4.36 -24.72 -5.11
CA ASN A 158 3.15 -24.89 -5.94
C ASN A 158 2.45 -26.27 -5.85
N THR A 159 2.89 -27.18 -4.97
CA THR A 159 2.22 -28.46 -4.74
C THR A 159 1.03 -28.38 -3.76
N SER A 160 0.81 -27.22 -3.12
CA SER A 160 -0.33 -27.02 -2.21
C SER A 160 -1.22 -25.84 -2.62
N THR A 161 -2.55 -25.97 -2.46
CA THR A 161 -3.54 -24.91 -2.71
C THR A 161 -3.26 -23.60 -1.95
N TYR A 162 -2.57 -23.73 -0.82
CA TYR A 162 -2.13 -22.68 0.10
C TYR A 162 -1.13 -21.69 -0.54
N SER A 163 -0.17 -22.20 -1.33
CA SER A 163 0.79 -21.38 -2.09
C SER A 163 0.13 -20.41 -3.10
N SER A 164 -1.02 -20.79 -3.66
CA SER A 164 -1.73 -19.98 -4.66
C SER A 164 -2.40 -18.74 -4.06
N VAL A 165 -2.84 -18.81 -2.80
CA VAL A 165 -3.51 -17.71 -2.08
C VAL A 165 -2.50 -16.65 -1.69
N THR A 166 -1.34 -17.06 -1.16
CA THR A 166 -0.24 -16.16 -0.81
C THR A 166 0.34 -15.48 -2.05
N TYR A 167 0.51 -16.22 -3.15
CA TYR A 167 0.94 -15.62 -4.42
C TYR A 167 -0.06 -14.59 -4.94
N LEU A 168 -1.36 -14.91 -4.91
CA LEU A 168 -2.40 -13.97 -5.31
C LEU A 168 -2.39 -12.69 -4.46
N ALA A 169 -2.25 -12.82 -3.13
CA ALA A 169 -2.19 -11.68 -2.23
C ALA A 169 -0.99 -10.77 -2.54
N LEU A 170 0.18 -11.32 -2.86
CA LEU A 170 1.35 -10.55 -3.29
C LEU A 170 1.07 -9.78 -4.57
N LEU A 171 0.50 -10.42 -5.58
CA LEU A 171 0.14 -9.75 -6.83
C LEU A 171 -0.82 -8.57 -6.57
N MET A 172 -1.89 -8.82 -5.80
CA MET A 172 -2.90 -7.80 -5.48
C MET A 172 -2.37 -6.61 -4.66
N GLU A 173 -1.24 -6.76 -3.96
CA GLU A 173 -0.58 -5.68 -3.21
C GLU A 173 0.62 -5.07 -3.94
N GLY A 174 0.81 -5.43 -5.21
CA GLY A 174 1.76 -4.76 -6.09
C GLY A 174 3.16 -5.34 -6.10
N PHE A 175 3.28 -6.67 -6.00
CA PHE A 175 4.57 -7.35 -6.09
C PHE A 175 5.36 -6.93 -7.36
N PRO A 176 6.64 -6.52 -7.23
CA PRO A 176 7.40 -5.93 -8.32
C PRO A 176 7.93 -6.97 -9.32
N LEU A 177 7.02 -7.55 -10.11
CA LEU A 177 7.34 -8.56 -11.14
C LEU A 177 8.36 -8.06 -12.20
N ASN A 178 8.55 -6.75 -12.34
CA ASN A 178 9.51 -6.15 -13.27
C ASN A 178 10.96 -6.30 -12.78
N ALA A 179 11.16 -6.37 -11.46
CA ALA A 179 12.45 -6.54 -10.81
C ALA A 179 12.92 -8.02 -10.77
N LEU A 180 12.06 -8.96 -11.18
CA LEU A 180 12.43 -10.37 -11.34
C LEU A 180 13.50 -10.55 -12.42
N SER A 181 14.35 -11.56 -12.24
CA SER A 181 15.25 -12.03 -13.31
C SER A 181 14.47 -12.42 -14.56
N GLU A 182 15.08 -12.25 -15.73
CA GLU A 182 14.40 -12.40 -17.02
C GLU A 182 13.70 -13.76 -17.17
N LYS A 183 14.35 -14.84 -16.72
CA LYS A 183 13.78 -16.19 -16.71
C LYS A 183 12.51 -16.25 -15.86
N LEU A 184 12.58 -15.88 -14.58
CA LEU A 184 11.42 -15.93 -13.66
C LEU A 184 10.31 -15.00 -14.12
N ARG A 185 10.66 -13.83 -14.65
CA ARG A 185 9.70 -12.88 -15.21
C ARG A 185 8.93 -13.49 -16.39
N SER A 186 9.62 -14.20 -17.30
CA SER A 186 8.97 -14.88 -18.42
C SER A 186 8.05 -16.02 -17.97
N GLU A 187 8.51 -16.83 -17.01
CA GLU A 187 7.73 -17.90 -16.39
C GLU A 187 6.47 -17.36 -15.70
N ALA A 188 6.60 -16.29 -14.89
CA ALA A 188 5.49 -15.64 -14.21
C ALA A 188 4.45 -15.10 -15.20
N LYS A 189 4.90 -14.43 -16.27
CA LYS A 189 4.02 -13.92 -17.32
C LYS A 189 3.25 -15.06 -18.00
N GLN A 190 3.96 -16.10 -18.44
CA GLN A 190 3.34 -17.24 -19.10
C GLN A 190 2.33 -17.94 -18.18
N GLN A 191 2.67 -18.11 -16.90
CA GLN A 191 1.78 -18.71 -15.92
C GLN A 191 0.50 -17.90 -15.72
N ILE A 192 0.59 -16.58 -15.48
CA ILE A 192 -0.57 -15.71 -15.28
C ILE A 192 -1.50 -15.74 -16.49
N VAL A 193 -0.93 -15.60 -17.70
CA VAL A 193 -1.68 -15.58 -18.96
C VAL A 193 -2.36 -16.94 -19.23
N THR A 194 -1.63 -18.04 -19.05
CA THR A 194 -2.18 -19.40 -19.27
C THR A 194 -3.30 -19.71 -18.29
N GLN A 195 -3.11 -19.39 -17.00
CA GLN A 195 -4.15 -19.61 -15.98
C GLN A 195 -5.40 -18.77 -16.25
N TYR A 196 -5.23 -17.53 -16.73
CA TYR A 196 -6.34 -16.67 -17.12
C TYR A 196 -7.16 -17.29 -18.26
N PHE A 197 -6.53 -17.71 -19.36
CA PHE A 197 -7.28 -18.30 -20.49
C PHE A 197 -7.92 -19.65 -20.17
N ASN A 198 -7.26 -20.46 -19.35
CA ASN A 198 -7.87 -21.70 -18.85
C ASN A 198 -9.12 -21.40 -18.02
N PHE A 199 -9.07 -20.37 -17.18
CA PHE A 199 -10.24 -19.93 -16.42
C PHE A 199 -11.37 -19.44 -17.33
N LEU A 200 -11.07 -18.58 -18.31
CA LEU A 200 -12.05 -18.10 -19.28
C LEU A 200 -12.73 -19.25 -20.04
N GLY A 201 -11.95 -20.25 -20.48
CA GLY A 201 -12.48 -21.42 -21.20
C GLY A 201 -13.37 -22.31 -20.33
N SER A 202 -13.14 -22.36 -19.02
CA SER A 202 -13.93 -23.15 -18.07
C SER A 202 -15.15 -22.39 -17.50
N PHE A 203 -15.21 -21.07 -17.71
CA PHE A 203 -16.25 -20.22 -17.13
C PHE A 203 -17.62 -20.54 -17.73
N GLY A 204 -18.55 -21.02 -16.90
CA GLY A 204 -19.80 -21.60 -17.40
C GLY A 204 -20.04 -23.00 -16.88
N VAL A 205 -19.01 -23.84 -16.89
CA VAL A 205 -19.08 -25.25 -16.54
C VAL A 205 -18.91 -25.46 -15.03
N THR A 206 -18.04 -24.68 -14.40
CA THR A 206 -17.77 -24.76 -12.95
C THR A 206 -18.59 -23.71 -12.19
N LEU A 207 -19.48 -24.19 -11.31
CA LEU A 207 -20.20 -23.32 -10.39
C LEU A 207 -19.22 -22.77 -9.33
N PRO A 208 -19.45 -21.56 -8.78
CA PRO A 208 -18.60 -20.96 -7.74
C PRO A 208 -18.58 -21.67 -6.37
N ARG A 209 -18.88 -22.98 -6.30
CA ARG A 209 -19.11 -23.72 -5.05
C ARG A 209 -17.89 -24.51 -4.57
N GLU A 210 -17.52 -24.21 -3.32
CA GLU A 210 -16.76 -24.95 -2.31
C GLU A 210 -15.55 -25.76 -2.79
N GLY A 211 -14.46 -25.05 -3.06
CA GLY A 211 -13.09 -25.56 -2.97
C GLY A 211 -12.23 -24.60 -2.14
N SER A 212 -11.06 -25.04 -1.67
CA SER A 212 -10.10 -24.23 -0.91
C SER A 212 -9.42 -23.11 -1.71
N ALA A 213 -9.75 -22.97 -3.00
CA ALA A 213 -9.16 -21.99 -3.90
C ALA A 213 -10.11 -20.81 -4.16
N VAL A 214 -9.55 -19.60 -4.21
CA VAL A 214 -10.30 -18.36 -4.49
C VAL A 214 -10.90 -18.44 -5.90
N TYR A 215 -12.23 -18.41 -5.99
CA TYR A 215 -12.92 -18.45 -7.27
C TYR A 215 -12.57 -17.23 -8.12
N GLY A 216 -12.04 -17.47 -9.33
CA GLY A 216 -11.58 -16.43 -10.23
C GLY A 216 -10.23 -15.81 -9.88
N ALA A 217 -9.42 -16.45 -9.02
CA ALA A 217 -8.03 -16.06 -8.75
C ALA A 217 -7.24 -15.64 -10.00
N PRO A 218 -7.33 -16.32 -11.16
CA PRO A 218 -6.60 -15.89 -12.36
C PRO A 218 -7.01 -14.52 -12.89
N VAL A 219 -8.26 -14.10 -12.71
CA VAL A 219 -8.76 -12.77 -13.11
C VAL A 219 -8.13 -11.69 -12.22
N PHE A 220 -8.15 -11.91 -10.90
CA PHE A 220 -7.52 -11.00 -9.93
C PHE A 220 -6.00 -10.89 -10.15
N ALA A 221 -5.33 -12.02 -10.40
CA ALA A 221 -3.89 -12.07 -10.68
C ALA A 221 -3.53 -11.28 -11.93
N LEU A 222 -4.29 -11.45 -13.02
CA LEU A 222 -4.04 -10.73 -14.26
C LEU A 222 -4.32 -9.22 -14.12
N SER A 223 -5.45 -8.86 -13.51
CA SER A 223 -5.81 -7.45 -13.24
C SER A 223 -4.69 -6.73 -12.49
N ALA A 224 -4.18 -7.35 -11.42
CA ALA A 224 -3.08 -6.80 -10.65
C ALA A 224 -1.78 -6.70 -11.46
N ALA A 225 -1.43 -7.71 -12.26
CA ALA A 225 -0.21 -7.69 -13.08
C ALA A 225 -0.24 -6.65 -14.20
N LEU A 226 -1.42 -6.31 -14.74
CA LEU A 226 -1.58 -5.32 -15.81
C LEU A 226 -1.36 -3.88 -15.31
N GLN A 227 -1.71 -3.58 -14.06
CA GLN A 227 -1.48 -2.25 -13.47
C GLN A 227 0.01 -1.83 -13.52
N PHE A 228 0.92 -2.79 -13.51
CA PHE A 228 2.37 -2.55 -13.58
C PHE A 228 2.95 -2.64 -15.01
N ARG A 229 2.09 -2.64 -16.05
CA ARG A 229 2.46 -2.63 -17.49
C ARG A 229 3.39 -3.78 -17.92
N LEU A 230 3.32 -4.93 -17.24
CA LEU A 230 4.24 -6.04 -17.48
C LEU A 230 3.85 -6.92 -18.66
N ILE A 231 2.55 -7.03 -18.96
CA ILE A 231 2.02 -8.02 -19.88
C ILE A 231 1.38 -7.29 -21.05
N SER A 232 1.98 -7.39 -22.24
CA SER A 232 1.28 -7.15 -23.50
C SER A 232 0.59 -8.46 -23.88
N ILE A 233 -0.73 -8.51 -23.71
CA ILE A 233 -1.51 -9.66 -24.19
C ILE A 233 -1.89 -9.34 -25.63
N SER A 234 -1.39 -10.13 -26.58
CA SER A 234 -1.95 -10.22 -27.94
C SER A 234 -2.60 -11.60 -28.10
N ASP A 235 -3.72 -11.64 -28.84
CA ASP A 235 -4.42 -12.81 -29.39
C ASP A 235 -5.49 -13.56 -28.55
N ALA A 236 -6.08 -12.94 -27.52
CA ALA A 236 -7.25 -13.53 -26.84
C ALA A 236 -8.34 -12.53 -26.49
N GLU A 237 -8.43 -11.54 -27.34
CA GLU A 237 -9.09 -10.26 -27.17
C GLU A 237 -10.62 -10.42 -27.03
N MET A 238 -11.21 -11.21 -27.92
CA MET A 238 -12.65 -11.46 -27.96
C MET A 238 -13.17 -12.27 -26.76
N LYS A 239 -12.32 -13.15 -26.18
CA LYS A 239 -12.74 -13.99 -25.04
C LYS A 239 -12.97 -13.16 -23.79
N THR A 240 -12.18 -12.12 -23.58
CA THR A 240 -12.30 -11.21 -22.43
C THR A 240 -13.59 -10.39 -22.48
N ILE A 241 -13.94 -9.86 -23.65
CA ILE A 241 -15.20 -9.11 -23.86
C ILE A 241 -16.42 -10.02 -23.65
N LYS A 242 -16.42 -11.19 -24.29
CA LYS A 242 -17.49 -12.20 -24.10
C LYS A 242 -17.63 -12.66 -22.65
N PHE A 243 -16.51 -12.78 -21.95
CA PHE A 243 -16.49 -13.11 -20.53
C PHE A 243 -17.14 -12.00 -19.69
N LEU A 244 -16.86 -10.72 -19.96
CA LEU A 244 -17.52 -9.60 -19.27
C LEU A 244 -19.04 -9.64 -19.45
N VAL A 245 -19.51 -9.81 -20.69
CA VAL A 245 -20.94 -9.95 -21.00
C VAL A 245 -21.55 -11.13 -20.24
N ALA A 246 -20.89 -12.28 -20.22
CA ALA A 246 -21.36 -13.47 -19.49
C ALA A 246 -21.41 -13.24 -17.97
N ILE A 247 -20.48 -12.50 -17.38
CA ILE A 247 -20.52 -12.12 -15.96
C ILE A 247 -21.72 -11.22 -15.67
N ILE A 248 -21.99 -10.22 -16.51
CA ILE A 248 -23.11 -9.29 -16.33
C ILE A 248 -24.44 -10.04 -16.31
N HIS A 249 -24.65 -10.94 -17.28
CA HIS A 249 -25.84 -11.80 -17.33
C HIS A 249 -25.96 -12.69 -16.08
N LYS A 250 -24.89 -13.41 -15.73
CA LYS A 250 -24.88 -14.26 -14.52
C LYS A 250 -25.10 -13.49 -13.23
N TYR A 251 -24.60 -12.27 -13.11
CA TYR A 251 -24.82 -11.41 -11.95
C TYR A 251 -26.30 -11.00 -11.83
N ARG A 252 -26.94 -10.68 -12.97
CA ARG A 252 -28.35 -10.31 -13.04
C ARG A 252 -29.28 -11.47 -12.68
N ASP A 253 -28.98 -12.66 -13.20
CA ASP A 253 -29.82 -13.85 -13.04
C ASP A 253 -29.61 -14.57 -11.70
N CYS A 254 -28.54 -14.23 -10.96
CA CYS A 254 -28.20 -14.87 -9.70
C CYS A 254 -29.00 -14.28 -8.53
N SER A 255 -29.73 -15.15 -7.82
CA SER A 255 -30.46 -14.81 -6.59
C SER A 255 -29.63 -15.00 -5.31
N ASP A 256 -28.57 -15.80 -5.34
CA ASP A 256 -27.71 -16.05 -4.17
C ASP A 256 -26.73 -14.90 -3.95
N ILE A 257 -26.90 -14.19 -2.83
CA ILE A 257 -26.08 -13.02 -2.44
C ILE A 257 -24.58 -13.34 -2.40
N LYS A 258 -24.18 -14.53 -1.94
CA LYS A 258 -22.74 -14.90 -1.83
C LYS A 258 -22.14 -15.15 -3.20
N ILE A 259 -22.86 -15.81 -4.09
CA ILE A 259 -22.41 -16.06 -5.46
C ILE A 259 -22.42 -14.76 -6.27
N LYS A 260 -23.44 -13.92 -6.06
CA LYS A 260 -23.55 -12.59 -6.65
C LYS A 260 -22.38 -11.69 -6.25
N ASP A 261 -21.90 -11.76 -4.99
CA ASP A 261 -20.68 -11.05 -4.56
C ASP A 261 -19.44 -11.49 -5.35
N LYS A 262 -19.31 -12.79 -5.64
CA LYS A 262 -18.18 -13.31 -6.45
C LYS A 262 -18.23 -12.77 -7.88
N TYR A 263 -19.40 -12.80 -8.53
CA TYR A 263 -19.56 -12.24 -9.88
C TYR A 263 -19.32 -10.73 -9.91
N ARG A 264 -19.74 -10.00 -8.87
CA ARG A 264 -19.49 -8.57 -8.71
C ARG A 264 -17.99 -8.23 -8.68
N ARG A 265 -17.21 -9.00 -7.92
CA ARG A 265 -15.75 -8.82 -7.86
C ARG A 265 -15.11 -9.14 -9.22
N LEU A 266 -15.53 -10.21 -9.88
CA LEU A 266 -15.04 -10.55 -11.21
C LEU A 266 -15.40 -9.49 -12.25
N LEU A 267 -16.61 -8.95 -12.19
CA LEU A 267 -17.05 -7.82 -13.02
C LEU A 267 -16.10 -6.64 -12.85
N SER A 268 -15.85 -6.23 -11.59
CA SER A 268 -14.95 -5.11 -11.28
C SER A 268 -13.55 -5.34 -11.85
N GLU A 269 -12.94 -6.49 -11.60
CA GLU A 269 -11.58 -6.77 -12.11
C GLU A 269 -11.53 -6.90 -13.63
N THR A 270 -12.57 -7.45 -14.26
CA THR A 270 -12.60 -7.57 -15.73
C THR A 270 -12.69 -6.21 -16.40
N LEU A 271 -13.43 -5.25 -15.83
CA LEU A 271 -13.41 -3.85 -16.26
C LEU A 271 -11.99 -3.25 -16.14
N GLY A 272 -11.27 -3.56 -15.06
CA GLY A 272 -9.88 -3.16 -14.86
C GLY A 272 -8.91 -3.79 -15.87
N ILE A 273 -9.13 -5.04 -16.26
CA ILE A 273 -8.34 -5.70 -17.31
C ILE A 273 -8.56 -5.00 -18.66
N ILE A 274 -9.82 -4.76 -19.03
CA ILE A 274 -10.15 -4.14 -20.33
C ILE A 274 -9.62 -2.72 -20.42
N SER A 275 -9.69 -1.93 -19.34
CA SER A 275 -9.15 -0.56 -19.33
C SER A 275 -7.65 -0.48 -19.59
N ASN A 276 -6.90 -1.55 -19.31
CA ASN A 276 -5.48 -1.66 -19.62
C ASN A 276 -5.19 -2.24 -21.02
N MET A 277 -6.20 -2.71 -21.74
CA MET A 277 -6.09 -3.32 -23.08
C MET A 277 -6.79 -2.45 -24.14
N LYS A 278 -6.12 -1.37 -24.56
CA LYS A 278 -6.69 -0.36 -25.47
C LYS A 278 -7.29 -0.93 -26.77
N HIS A 279 -6.66 -1.96 -27.34
CA HIS A 279 -7.14 -2.59 -28.58
C HIS A 279 -8.51 -3.27 -28.42
N LEU A 280 -8.97 -3.57 -27.20
CA LEU A 280 -10.31 -4.15 -26.99
C LEU A 280 -11.44 -3.16 -27.28
N TYR A 281 -11.17 -1.86 -27.18
CA TYR A 281 -12.19 -0.83 -27.40
C TYR A 281 -12.62 -0.74 -28.87
N THR A 282 -11.76 -1.15 -29.82
CA THR A 282 -12.10 -1.17 -31.25
C THR A 282 -12.90 -2.40 -31.69
N SER A 283 -13.28 -3.29 -30.76
CA SER A 283 -14.09 -4.48 -31.06
C SER A 283 -15.57 -4.13 -31.23
N ASN A 284 -16.23 -4.70 -32.23
CA ASN A 284 -17.68 -4.47 -32.47
C ASN A 284 -18.55 -4.90 -31.28
N GLU A 285 -18.11 -5.89 -30.50
CA GLU A 285 -18.79 -6.39 -29.30
C GLU A 285 -18.76 -5.39 -28.11
N MET A 286 -17.97 -4.32 -28.20
CA MET A 286 -17.91 -3.31 -27.14
C MET A 286 -19.24 -2.56 -26.99
N GLU A 287 -20.01 -2.41 -28.07
CA GLU A 287 -21.35 -1.82 -28.03
C GLU A 287 -22.29 -2.62 -27.11
N GLU A 288 -22.26 -3.95 -27.21
CA GLU A 288 -23.05 -4.84 -26.35
C GLU A 288 -22.64 -4.67 -24.88
N VAL A 289 -21.34 -4.54 -24.59
CA VAL A 289 -20.84 -4.29 -23.24
C VAL A 289 -21.36 -2.97 -22.68
N ILE A 290 -21.30 -1.89 -23.45
CA ILE A 290 -21.75 -0.56 -23.01
C ILE A 290 -23.23 -0.60 -22.64
N LEU A 291 -24.07 -1.17 -23.51
CA LEU A 291 -25.50 -1.31 -23.26
C LEU A 291 -25.79 -2.23 -22.06
N ALA A 292 -25.04 -3.32 -21.90
CA ALA A 292 -25.18 -4.21 -20.75
C ALA A 292 -24.80 -3.53 -19.43
N LEU A 293 -23.75 -2.67 -19.44
CA LEU A 293 -23.33 -1.90 -18.27
C LEU A 293 -24.34 -0.81 -17.90
N GLN A 294 -24.85 -0.05 -18.87
CA GLN A 294 -25.90 0.95 -18.63
C GLN A 294 -27.14 0.29 -18.03
N ASN A 295 -27.60 -0.83 -18.61
CA ASN A 295 -28.70 -1.61 -18.03
C ASN A 295 -28.39 -2.14 -16.63
N LEU A 296 -27.14 -2.50 -16.32
CA LEU A 296 -26.76 -3.01 -15.00
C LEU A 296 -26.74 -1.92 -13.93
N PHE A 297 -26.19 -0.75 -14.23
CA PHE A 297 -25.95 0.32 -13.25
C PHE A 297 -27.10 1.32 -13.12
N ILE A 298 -27.93 1.49 -14.16
CA ILE A 298 -28.95 2.54 -14.24
C ILE A 298 -30.36 1.94 -14.31
N SER A 299 -30.61 1.10 -15.32
CA SER A 299 -31.98 0.65 -15.64
C SER A 299 -32.39 -0.67 -14.97
N GLY A 300 -31.48 -1.34 -14.28
CA GLY A 300 -31.66 -2.70 -13.77
C GLY A 300 -32.22 -2.78 -12.35
N PRO A 301 -32.77 -3.95 -11.94
CA PRO A 301 -33.22 -4.22 -10.57
C PRO A 301 -32.08 -4.15 -9.52
N ALA A 302 -30.84 -3.98 -9.98
CA ALA A 302 -29.62 -3.84 -9.18
C ALA A 302 -29.50 -2.48 -8.45
N LEU A 303 -30.40 -1.52 -8.69
CA LEU A 303 -30.55 -0.33 -7.81
C LEU A 303 -30.82 -0.72 -6.34
N SER A 304 -31.37 -1.91 -6.10
CA SER A 304 -31.56 -2.47 -4.74
C SER A 304 -30.30 -3.11 -4.14
N ASP A 305 -29.26 -3.36 -4.95
CA ASP A 305 -28.02 -3.97 -4.50
C ASP A 305 -27.04 -2.88 -4.08
N GLY A 306 -27.09 -2.54 -2.79
CA GLY A 306 -26.25 -1.50 -2.19
C GLY A 306 -24.75 -1.75 -2.26
N LYS A 307 -24.23 -2.78 -2.96
CA LYS A 307 -22.80 -3.08 -3.13
C LYS A 307 -22.26 -2.88 -4.56
N LEU A 308 -23.10 -2.60 -5.55
CA LEU A 308 -22.64 -2.43 -6.94
C LEU A 308 -21.68 -1.23 -7.09
N PHE A 309 -21.76 -0.25 -6.18
CA PHE A 309 -20.86 0.90 -6.14
C PHE A 309 -19.37 0.55 -6.04
N GLN A 310 -19.01 -0.63 -5.52
CA GLN A 310 -17.61 -1.05 -5.43
C GLN A 310 -16.98 -1.32 -6.81
N CYS A 311 -17.79 -1.50 -7.86
CA CYS A 311 -17.29 -1.62 -9.24
C CYS A 311 -16.99 -0.25 -9.88
N LYS A 312 -17.47 0.86 -9.30
CA LYS A 312 -17.35 2.21 -9.88
C LYS A 312 -15.90 2.68 -10.12
N PRO A 313 -14.89 2.35 -9.29
CA PRO A 313 -13.49 2.71 -9.59
C PRO A 313 -13.00 2.12 -10.92
N ASN A 314 -13.21 0.82 -11.13
CA ASN A 314 -12.79 0.15 -12.36
C ASN A 314 -13.71 0.48 -13.54
N LEU A 315 -15.00 0.75 -13.29
CA LEU A 315 -15.90 1.31 -14.30
C LEU A 315 -15.40 2.68 -14.78
N SER A 316 -14.97 3.57 -13.88
CA SER A 316 -14.43 4.88 -14.25
C SER A 316 -13.18 4.72 -15.14
N SER A 317 -12.29 3.81 -14.76
CA SER A 317 -11.11 3.47 -15.58
C SER A 317 -11.50 2.90 -16.95
N PHE A 318 -12.54 2.06 -17.01
CA PHE A 318 -13.09 1.55 -18.26
C PHE A 318 -13.69 2.66 -19.14
N MET A 319 -14.44 3.58 -18.54
CA MET A 319 -15.07 4.71 -19.24
C MET A 319 -14.02 5.62 -19.89
N ALA A 320 -12.86 5.81 -19.26
CA ALA A 320 -11.74 6.56 -19.84
C ALA A 320 -11.32 5.99 -21.21
N GLY A 321 -11.27 4.66 -21.35
CA GLY A 321 -10.86 3.98 -22.57
C GLY A 321 -11.86 4.11 -23.73
N LEU A 322 -13.11 4.50 -23.47
CA LEU A 322 -14.11 4.73 -24.53
C LEU A 322 -13.75 5.89 -25.46
N GLY A 323 -12.77 6.72 -25.10
CA GLY A 323 -12.26 7.77 -25.99
C GLY A 323 -11.52 7.21 -27.21
N GLU A 324 -11.16 5.93 -27.20
CA GLU A 324 -10.55 5.23 -28.34
C GLU A 324 -11.61 4.68 -29.33
N ILE A 325 -12.91 4.84 -29.02
CA ILE A 325 -14.04 4.45 -29.89
C ILE A 325 -14.52 5.67 -30.68
N GLU A 326 -14.75 5.49 -31.98
CA GLU A 326 -15.50 6.48 -32.78
C GLU A 326 -16.98 6.41 -32.42
N LEU A 327 -17.40 7.24 -31.47
CA LEU A 327 -18.81 7.37 -31.11
C LEU A 327 -19.53 8.27 -32.11
N GLU A 328 -20.65 7.81 -32.66
CA GLU A 328 -21.49 8.66 -33.50
C GLU A 328 -22.15 9.75 -32.65
N ASP A 329 -21.98 11.01 -33.07
CA ASP A 329 -22.51 12.20 -32.39
C ASP A 329 -24.00 12.45 -32.75
N ARG A 330 -24.80 11.38 -32.78
CA ARG A 330 -26.24 11.39 -33.10
C ARG A 330 -27.05 11.00 -31.88
N GLU A 331 -28.10 11.78 -31.59
CA GLU A 331 -28.99 11.56 -30.42
C GLU A 331 -29.73 10.22 -30.48
N ASP A 332 -29.97 9.67 -31.68
CA ASP A 332 -30.68 8.40 -31.86
C ASP A 332 -29.79 7.16 -31.63
N ASN A 333 -28.49 7.32 -31.37
CA ASN A 333 -27.62 6.19 -31.10
C ASN A 333 -27.71 5.74 -29.63
N ALA A 334 -28.26 4.54 -29.42
CA ALA A 334 -28.39 3.90 -28.11
C ALA A 334 -27.04 3.77 -27.37
N VAL A 335 -25.94 3.55 -28.09
CA VAL A 335 -24.60 3.41 -27.50
C VAL A 335 -24.11 4.75 -26.95
N SER A 336 -24.20 5.83 -27.74
CA SER A 336 -23.81 7.18 -27.33
C SER A 336 -24.62 7.65 -26.12
N SER A 337 -25.95 7.42 -26.14
CA SER A 337 -26.83 7.70 -25.01
C SER A 337 -26.43 6.92 -23.74
N ALA A 338 -26.14 5.62 -23.88
CA ALA A 338 -25.69 4.80 -22.76
C ALA A 338 -24.36 5.29 -22.13
N VAL A 339 -23.42 5.79 -22.95
CA VAL A 339 -22.18 6.37 -22.45
C VAL A 339 -22.44 7.66 -21.67
N TRP A 340 -23.32 8.54 -22.17
CA TRP A 340 -23.69 9.79 -21.49
C TRP A 340 -24.31 9.52 -20.12
N GLU A 341 -25.28 8.60 -20.08
CA GLU A 341 -25.95 8.23 -18.84
C GLU A 341 -24.99 7.61 -17.80
N LEU A 342 -24.02 6.79 -18.25
CA LEU A 342 -23.01 6.21 -17.36
C LEU A 342 -22.08 7.29 -16.77
N TYR A 343 -21.65 8.28 -17.56
CA TYR A 343 -20.88 9.42 -17.03
C TYR A 343 -21.71 10.27 -16.07
N HIS A 344 -22.98 10.53 -16.39
CA HIS A 344 -23.88 11.25 -15.48
C HIS A 344 -24.01 10.55 -14.12
N MET A 345 -24.14 9.22 -14.12
CA MET A 345 -24.18 8.42 -12.90
C MET A 345 -22.88 8.53 -12.10
N LEU A 346 -21.72 8.44 -12.75
CA LEU A 346 -20.42 8.50 -12.08
C LEU A 346 -20.05 9.90 -11.56
N LEU A 347 -20.47 10.97 -12.26
CA LEU A 347 -20.22 12.36 -11.86
C LEU A 347 -21.13 12.83 -10.73
N ARG A 348 -22.29 12.18 -10.54
CA ARG A 348 -23.22 12.41 -9.42
C ARG A 348 -22.83 11.68 -8.13
N GLU A 349 -21.69 11.00 -8.09
CA GLU A 349 -21.20 10.37 -6.86
C GLU A 349 -20.83 11.40 -5.79
N ARG A 350 -21.06 11.06 -4.53
CA ARG A 350 -20.69 11.92 -3.38
C ARG A 350 -19.32 11.63 -2.78
N HIS A 351 -18.76 10.45 -3.08
CA HIS A 351 -17.49 10.04 -2.50
C HIS A 351 -16.34 10.72 -3.26
N TRP A 352 -15.60 11.61 -2.60
CA TRP A 352 -14.53 12.41 -3.21
C TRP A 352 -13.56 11.60 -4.07
N ALA A 353 -13.17 10.40 -3.63
CA ALA A 353 -12.24 9.55 -4.39
C ALA A 353 -12.86 9.01 -5.69
N LEU A 354 -14.17 8.68 -5.68
CA LEU A 354 -14.87 8.25 -6.88
C LEU A 354 -15.01 9.42 -7.85
N VAL A 355 -15.41 10.59 -7.33
CA VAL A 355 -15.50 11.83 -8.11
C VAL A 355 -14.16 12.15 -8.79
N HIS A 356 -13.05 12.11 -8.06
CA HIS A 356 -11.72 12.35 -8.61
C HIS A 356 -11.36 11.34 -9.71
N LEU A 357 -11.64 10.05 -9.52
CA LEU A 357 -11.41 9.02 -10.53
C LEU A 357 -12.26 9.27 -11.78
N THR A 358 -13.54 9.62 -11.61
CA THR A 358 -14.45 9.93 -12.72
C THR A 358 -13.98 11.15 -13.49
N ILE A 359 -13.58 12.23 -12.82
CA ILE A 359 -13.07 13.45 -13.50
C ILE A 359 -11.81 13.12 -14.29
N THR A 360 -10.90 12.35 -13.70
CA THR A 360 -9.66 11.92 -14.37
C THR A 360 -9.97 11.09 -15.61
N ALA A 361 -10.93 10.16 -15.49
CA ALA A 361 -11.39 9.35 -16.60
C ALA A 361 -12.05 10.17 -17.71
N PHE A 362 -12.93 11.11 -17.33
CA PHE A 362 -13.60 12.01 -18.25
C PHE A 362 -12.61 12.90 -19.00
N GLY A 363 -11.60 13.45 -18.30
CA GLY A 363 -10.53 14.22 -18.95
C GLY A 363 -9.73 13.39 -19.95
N TYR A 364 -9.45 12.13 -19.64
CA TYR A 364 -8.78 11.22 -20.58
C TYR A 364 -9.64 10.90 -21.81
N PHE A 365 -10.95 10.72 -21.61
CA PHE A 365 -11.95 10.51 -22.67
C PHE A 365 -12.06 11.74 -23.57
N ALA A 366 -12.28 12.92 -22.98
CA ALA A 366 -12.43 14.20 -23.69
C ALA A 366 -11.20 14.53 -24.56
N ALA A 367 -9.99 14.22 -24.08
CA ALA A 367 -8.77 14.47 -24.83
C ALA A 367 -8.57 13.56 -26.06
N ARG A 368 -9.36 12.50 -26.21
CA ARG A 368 -9.19 11.47 -27.27
C ARG A 368 -10.41 11.25 -28.12
N SER A 369 -11.59 11.59 -27.61
CA SER A 369 -12.82 11.49 -28.38
C SER A 369 -12.83 12.48 -29.53
N SER A 370 -13.45 12.08 -30.64
CA SER A 370 -13.80 12.97 -31.76
C SER A 370 -15.11 13.73 -31.55
N CYS A 371 -15.78 13.55 -30.40
CA CYS A 371 -17.05 14.20 -30.08
C CYS A 371 -16.86 15.68 -29.78
N ASN A 372 -17.65 16.53 -30.45
CA ASN A 372 -17.62 17.97 -30.23
C ASN A 372 -18.54 18.40 -29.08
N HIS A 373 -19.59 17.62 -28.80
CA HIS A 373 -20.61 17.94 -27.79
C HIS A 373 -20.30 17.31 -26.41
N LEU A 374 -19.09 17.54 -25.88
CA LEU A 374 -18.64 17.00 -24.59
C LEU A 374 -19.56 17.36 -23.41
N TRP A 375 -20.30 18.47 -23.52
CA TRP A 375 -21.28 18.91 -22.53
C TRP A 375 -22.40 17.88 -22.30
N ARG A 376 -22.71 17.03 -23.29
CA ARG A 376 -23.75 15.97 -23.17
C ARG A 376 -23.38 14.84 -22.21
N TYR A 377 -22.10 14.74 -21.86
CA TYR A 377 -21.56 13.69 -20.98
C TYR A 377 -21.52 14.14 -19.51
N VAL A 378 -21.91 15.38 -19.23
CA VAL A 378 -21.90 15.98 -17.90
C VAL A 378 -23.34 16.24 -17.45
N PRO A 379 -23.71 15.95 -16.19
CA PRO A 379 -25.06 16.15 -15.70
C PRO A 379 -25.63 17.54 -16.01
N GLU A 380 -26.92 17.62 -16.32
CA GLU A 380 -27.61 18.88 -16.69
C GLU A 380 -27.42 20.02 -15.69
N ASP A 381 -27.27 19.70 -14.40
CA ASP A 381 -27.01 20.64 -13.31
C ASP A 381 -25.57 21.18 -13.27
N ALA A 382 -24.64 20.49 -13.95
CA ALA A 382 -23.27 20.92 -14.22
C ALA A 382 -23.09 21.48 -15.65
N ALA A 383 -24.01 21.19 -16.57
CA ALA A 383 -24.03 21.66 -17.96
C ALA A 383 -24.73 23.02 -18.15
N LEU A 384 -24.76 23.89 -17.15
CA LEU A 384 -25.28 25.27 -17.23
C LEU A 384 -24.56 26.17 -18.27
N SER A 385 -23.60 25.60 -18.97
CA SER A 385 -22.88 26.17 -20.09
C SER A 385 -23.64 26.01 -21.43
N PHE A 386 -24.69 25.18 -21.53
CA PHE A 386 -25.51 25.08 -22.75
C PHE A 386 -26.83 25.83 -22.59
N ASP A 387 -26.93 27.01 -23.20
CA ASP A 387 -28.18 27.76 -23.25
C ASP A 387 -29.08 27.19 -24.35
N LEU A 388 -30.00 26.29 -23.95
CA LEU A 388 -31.03 25.69 -24.80
C LEU A 388 -31.88 26.74 -25.55
N ALA A 389 -31.93 27.99 -25.07
CA ALA A 389 -32.69 29.06 -25.72
C ALA A 389 -31.91 29.78 -26.85
N THR A 390 -30.58 29.75 -26.86
CA THR A 390 -29.75 30.48 -27.83
C THR A 390 -28.90 29.60 -28.75
N GLY A 391 -28.78 28.30 -28.46
CA GLY A 391 -28.13 27.32 -29.35
C GLY A 391 -26.64 27.57 -29.59
N LYS A 392 -25.96 28.30 -28.70
CA LYS A 392 -24.52 28.55 -28.75
C LYS A 392 -23.81 27.77 -27.64
N GLU A 393 -22.80 26.99 -28.03
CA GLU A 393 -21.83 26.39 -27.11
C GLU A 393 -21.17 27.48 -26.26
N ALA A 394 -21.14 27.28 -24.94
CA ALA A 394 -20.25 28.03 -24.09
C ALA A 394 -18.80 27.69 -24.40
N ASP A 395 -17.95 28.71 -24.33
CA ASP A 395 -16.50 28.60 -24.38
C ASP A 395 -15.97 27.55 -23.37
N GLU A 396 -14.89 26.85 -23.74
CA GLU A 396 -14.29 25.75 -22.98
C GLU A 396 -13.95 26.17 -21.54
N GLU A 397 -13.47 27.41 -21.37
CA GLU A 397 -13.16 27.99 -20.05
C GLU A 397 -14.40 28.13 -19.14
N ARG A 398 -15.56 28.45 -19.72
CA ARG A 398 -16.82 28.62 -18.97
C ARG A 398 -17.37 27.27 -18.51
N PHE A 399 -17.31 26.25 -19.37
CA PHE A 399 -17.65 24.88 -19.00
C PHE A 399 -16.77 24.36 -17.86
N MET A 400 -15.44 24.57 -17.92
CA MET A 400 -14.52 24.15 -16.87
C MET A 400 -14.77 24.86 -15.53
N SER A 401 -15.15 26.14 -15.55
CA SER A 401 -15.52 26.90 -14.35
C SER A 401 -16.81 26.39 -13.70
N ASP A 402 -17.82 26.06 -14.51
CA ASP A 402 -19.11 25.59 -14.01
C ASP A 402 -19.01 24.13 -13.50
N LEU A 403 -18.26 23.28 -14.19
CA LEU A 403 -17.92 21.93 -13.73
C LEU A 403 -17.19 21.97 -12.38
N LYS A 404 -16.21 22.87 -12.23
CA LYS A 404 -15.53 23.07 -10.94
C LYS A 404 -16.51 23.46 -9.83
N THR A 405 -17.42 24.38 -10.12
CA THR A 405 -18.42 24.87 -9.14
C THR A 405 -19.38 23.76 -8.71
N PHE A 406 -19.75 22.84 -9.62
CA PHE A 406 -20.54 21.65 -9.31
C PHE A 406 -19.78 20.69 -8.38
N LEU A 407 -18.53 20.37 -8.73
CA LEU A 407 -17.68 19.48 -7.95
C LEU A 407 -17.41 20.01 -6.54
N ASP A 408 -17.20 21.32 -6.41
CA ASP A 408 -16.99 21.98 -5.12
C ASP A 408 -18.25 21.88 -4.22
N LYS A 409 -19.46 21.91 -4.79
CA LYS A 409 -20.72 21.71 -4.05
C LYS A 409 -20.91 20.27 -3.57
N GLU A 410 -20.57 19.27 -4.39
CA GLU A 410 -20.69 17.85 -4.05
C GLU A 410 -19.58 17.36 -3.09
N SER A 411 -18.39 17.99 -3.12
CA SER A 411 -17.26 17.63 -2.26
C SER A 411 -17.39 18.05 -0.78
N ALA A 412 -18.39 18.86 -0.44
CA ALA A 412 -18.62 19.37 0.91
C ALA A 412 -19.20 18.29 1.85
N CYS A 413 -18.36 17.35 2.31
CA CYS A 413 -18.75 16.28 3.23
C CYS A 413 -17.97 16.33 4.58
N PRO A 414 -18.56 15.89 5.71
CA PRO A 414 -17.99 16.08 7.04
C PRO A 414 -16.86 15.09 7.38
N LYS A 415 -15.99 15.55 8.29
CA LYS A 415 -14.78 14.86 8.82
C LYS A 415 -15.03 13.38 9.14
N ILE A 416 -14.38 12.50 8.38
CA ILE A 416 -14.30 11.06 8.66
C ILE A 416 -13.43 10.86 9.91
N LYS A 417 -14.05 10.42 11.01
CA LYS A 417 -13.30 9.92 12.18
C LYS A 417 -13.04 8.42 12.02
N PRO A 418 -11.83 7.92 12.34
CA PRO A 418 -11.55 6.48 12.35
C PRO A 418 -12.45 5.75 13.36
N CYS A 419 -12.94 4.57 12.99
CA CYS A 419 -13.78 3.74 13.85
C CYS A 419 -12.93 3.04 14.94
N PRO A 420 -13.28 3.12 16.24
CA PRO A 420 -12.54 2.48 17.34
C PRO A 420 -12.30 0.98 17.17
N HIS A 421 -13.20 0.27 16.47
CA HIS A 421 -13.05 -1.16 16.19
C HIS A 421 -11.84 -1.47 15.30
N THR A 422 -11.51 -0.60 14.33
CA THR A 422 -10.37 -0.81 13.43
C THR A 422 -9.04 -0.71 14.17
N VAL A 423 -8.94 0.23 15.12
CA VAL A 423 -7.74 0.44 15.95
C VAL A 423 -7.39 -0.80 16.78
N ASN A 424 -8.37 -1.44 17.39
CA ASN A 424 -8.15 -2.64 18.21
C ASN A 424 -7.73 -3.86 17.36
N MET A 425 -8.30 -4.00 16.17
CA MET A 425 -7.96 -5.07 15.23
C MET A 425 -6.48 -5.06 14.84
N PHE A 426 -5.93 -3.88 14.54
CA PHE A 426 -4.53 -3.70 14.17
C PHE A 426 -3.54 -4.12 15.27
N ALA A 427 -3.83 -3.81 16.53
CA ALA A 427 -3.02 -4.23 17.66
C ALA A 427 -3.06 -5.76 17.87
N MET A 428 -4.24 -6.37 17.69
CA MET A 428 -4.40 -7.82 17.78
C MET A 428 -3.64 -8.56 16.68
N ASP A 429 -3.67 -8.04 15.44
CA ASP A 429 -2.91 -8.60 14.31
C ASP A 429 -1.39 -8.62 14.59
N GLY A 430 -0.83 -7.52 15.12
CA GLY A 430 0.59 -7.44 15.49
C GLY A 430 0.97 -8.43 16.61
N GLN A 431 0.12 -8.58 17.62
CA GLN A 431 0.32 -9.56 18.69
C GLN A 431 0.25 -11.00 18.16
N MET A 432 -0.72 -11.28 17.27
CA MET A 432 -0.87 -12.60 16.64
C MET A 432 0.38 -12.98 15.84
N LEU A 433 0.99 -12.03 15.11
CA LEU A 433 2.23 -12.27 14.38
C LEU A 433 3.38 -12.66 15.31
N LYS A 434 3.55 -11.92 16.41
CA LYS A 434 4.57 -12.21 17.41
C LYS A 434 4.41 -13.63 17.97
N GLU A 435 3.19 -14.00 18.34
CA GLU A 435 2.89 -15.33 18.88
C GLU A 435 3.09 -16.44 17.84
N THR A 436 2.74 -16.18 16.59
CA THR A 436 2.94 -17.13 15.48
C THR A 436 4.43 -17.32 15.19
N LEU A 437 5.23 -16.25 15.21
CA LEU A 437 6.67 -16.38 15.01
C LEU A 437 7.34 -17.15 16.15
N LYS A 438 6.89 -16.97 17.40
CA LYS A 438 7.37 -17.80 18.52
C LYS A 438 7.10 -19.28 18.28
N LYS A 439 5.88 -19.63 17.85
CA LYS A 439 5.53 -21.03 17.52
C LYS A 439 6.41 -21.59 16.39
N ILE A 440 6.73 -20.79 15.38
CA ILE A 440 7.64 -21.20 14.29
C ILE A 440 9.05 -21.45 14.85
N LYS A 441 9.57 -20.52 15.66
CA LYS A 441 10.88 -20.67 16.32
C LYS A 441 10.91 -21.90 17.24
N ASP A 442 9.86 -22.17 17.99
CA ASP A 442 9.76 -23.30 18.92
C ASP A 442 9.70 -24.66 18.21
N VAL A 443 9.21 -24.71 16.96
CA VAL A 443 9.24 -25.91 16.11
C VAL A 443 10.67 -26.20 15.61
N ASP A 444 11.46 -25.16 15.36
CA ASP A 444 12.87 -25.26 14.94
C ASP A 444 13.84 -25.47 16.12
N LEU A 445 13.51 -24.96 17.31
CA LEU A 445 14.30 -25.06 18.56
C LEU A 445 14.33 -26.46 19.20
N LYS A 446 13.57 -27.44 18.68
CA LYS A 446 13.68 -28.84 19.13
C LYS A 446 15.05 -29.49 18.83
N LEU A 447 15.97 -28.77 18.18
CA LEU A 447 17.30 -29.25 17.82
C LEU A 447 18.48 -28.43 18.39
N MET A 448 18.26 -27.43 19.24
CA MET A 448 19.39 -26.74 19.89
C MET A 448 19.06 -26.29 21.32
N VAL A 449 19.57 -27.07 22.28
CA VAL A 449 19.57 -26.75 23.70
C VAL A 449 20.66 -25.71 23.96
N CYS A 450 20.29 -24.57 24.55
CA CYS A 450 21.22 -23.72 25.28
C CYS A 450 20.54 -23.30 26.58
N ASP A 451 21.16 -23.70 27.70
CA ASP A 451 20.67 -23.41 29.05
C ASP A 451 20.68 -21.90 29.34
N PRO A 452 19.62 -21.36 29.97
CA PRO A 452 19.62 -19.98 30.47
C PRO A 452 20.48 -19.90 31.73
N MET A 453 21.53 -19.08 31.70
CA MET A 453 22.33 -18.78 32.88
C MET A 453 21.65 -17.66 33.69
N GLU A 454 21.51 -17.88 35.00
CA GLU A 454 20.86 -16.99 35.97
C GLU A 454 21.53 -15.61 36.02
N VAL A 455 20.73 -14.55 35.93
CA VAL A 455 21.18 -13.17 36.17
C VAL A 455 20.92 -12.84 37.64
N ASP A 456 22.00 -12.51 38.34
CA ASP A 456 22.01 -12.14 39.76
C ASP A 456 21.17 -10.88 40.02
N ASN A 457 20.32 -10.97 41.04
CA ASN A 457 19.26 -10.02 41.33
C ASN A 457 19.75 -9.04 42.42
N GLU A 458 20.59 -8.09 42.04
CA GLU A 458 21.03 -7.06 42.98
C GLU A 458 19.90 -6.07 43.32
N LYS A 459 19.62 -5.99 44.61
CA LYS A 459 18.55 -5.23 45.27
C LYS A 459 18.66 -3.73 44.99
N GLN A 460 17.66 -3.13 44.33
CA GLN A 460 17.53 -1.68 44.26
C GLN A 460 17.14 -1.07 45.62
N PRO A 461 17.85 -0.02 46.11
CA PRO A 461 17.41 0.72 47.28
C PRO A 461 16.38 1.79 46.89
N ASN A 462 15.21 1.71 47.52
CA ASN A 462 14.17 2.74 47.51
C ASN A 462 14.72 4.09 48.02
N ARG A 463 14.92 5.06 47.13
CA ARG A 463 15.01 6.47 47.50
C ARG A 463 14.02 7.31 46.70
N LYS A 464 12.95 7.73 47.37
CA LYS A 464 12.13 8.88 46.98
C LYS A 464 13.06 10.08 46.80
N ARG A 465 13.18 10.63 45.59
CA ARG A 465 13.85 11.91 45.34
C ARG A 465 12.94 12.85 44.58
N LYS A 466 12.86 14.07 45.11
CA LYS A 466 12.22 15.27 44.53
C LYS A 466 12.70 15.45 43.08
N PHE A 467 11.78 15.86 42.20
CA PHE A 467 12.03 16.18 40.79
C PHE A 467 12.98 17.38 40.65
N PRO A 468 14.14 17.23 39.99
CA PRO A 468 14.77 18.30 39.22
C PRO A 468 14.27 18.23 37.76
N ASN A 469 14.41 19.33 37.01
CA ASN A 469 13.94 19.43 35.61
C ASN A 469 14.44 18.23 34.78
N ARG A 470 13.49 17.52 34.13
CA ARG A 470 13.77 16.29 33.34
C ARG A 470 14.79 16.52 32.23
N VAL A 471 14.91 17.75 31.75
CA VAL A 471 15.86 18.19 30.72
C VAL A 471 17.30 18.11 31.24
N THR A 472 17.59 18.64 32.43
CA THR A 472 18.94 18.63 33.02
C THR A 472 19.43 17.20 33.25
N LYS A 473 18.55 16.30 33.70
CA LYS A 473 18.88 14.87 33.87
C LYS A 473 19.08 14.14 32.54
N GLY A 474 18.37 14.55 31.49
CA GLY A 474 18.60 14.05 30.12
C GLY A 474 19.97 14.46 29.59
N VAL A 475 20.36 15.72 29.81
CA VAL A 475 21.66 16.27 29.41
C VAL A 475 22.82 15.62 30.20
N GLU A 476 22.64 15.36 31.50
CA GLU A 476 23.59 14.59 32.31
C GLU A 476 23.80 13.17 31.77
N LEU A 477 22.72 12.44 31.47
CA LEU A 477 22.81 11.08 30.92
C LEU A 477 23.46 11.04 29.53
N LEU A 478 23.22 12.07 28.70
CA LEU A 478 23.88 12.23 27.40
C LEU A 478 25.39 12.46 27.56
N ARG A 479 25.79 13.35 28.48
CA ARG A 479 27.19 13.60 28.81
C ARG A 479 27.90 12.35 29.32
N ASP A 480 27.26 11.61 30.23
CA ASP A 480 27.83 10.38 30.79
C ASP A 480 27.95 9.28 29.72
N GLY A 481 26.93 9.13 28.87
CA GLY A 481 26.97 8.21 27.73
C GLY A 481 28.03 8.57 26.69
N MET A 482 28.22 9.87 26.43
CA MET A 482 29.30 10.36 25.57
C MET A 482 30.67 10.06 26.16
N LYS A 483 30.85 10.28 27.46
CA LYS A 483 32.13 9.96 28.11
C LYS A 483 32.49 8.48 27.97
N VAL A 484 31.52 7.57 28.18
CA VAL A 484 31.70 6.13 27.98
C VAL A 484 32.06 5.79 26.52
N MET A 485 31.41 6.43 25.55
CA MET A 485 31.74 6.23 24.13
C MET A 485 33.12 6.79 23.78
N GLY A 486 33.52 7.93 24.34
CA GLY A 486 34.86 8.53 24.17
C GLY A 486 35.97 7.65 24.76
N ASP A 487 35.73 7.05 25.93
CA ASP A 487 36.64 6.11 26.56
C ASP A 487 36.80 4.83 25.70
N ALA A 488 35.68 4.27 25.19
CA ALA A 488 35.70 3.12 24.28
C ALA A 488 36.38 3.43 22.93
N LEU A 489 36.22 4.64 22.38
CA LEU A 489 36.93 5.11 21.19
C LEU A 489 38.43 5.30 21.45
N SER A 490 38.82 5.67 22.67
CA SER A 490 40.21 5.80 23.09
C SER A 490 40.89 4.44 23.25
N GLU A 491 40.16 3.43 23.72
CA GLU A 491 40.58 2.02 23.68
C GLU A 491 40.69 1.51 22.23
N TRP A 492 39.76 1.89 21.36
CA TRP A 492 39.82 1.54 19.93
C TRP A 492 41.07 2.11 19.23
N LYS A 493 41.61 3.25 19.72
CA LYS A 493 42.86 3.86 19.23
C LYS A 493 44.10 2.96 19.42
N HIS A 494 44.05 2.01 20.34
CA HIS A 494 45.15 1.09 20.65
C HIS A 494 45.13 -0.21 19.83
N ASN A 495 44.04 -0.47 19.09
CA ASN A 495 43.92 -1.65 18.22
C ASN A 495 44.25 -1.29 16.77
N HIS A 496 45.30 -1.91 16.22
CA HIS A 496 45.75 -1.70 14.84
C HIS A 496 44.77 -2.31 13.82
N PHE A 497 43.87 -1.49 13.28
CA PHE A 497 43.10 -1.80 12.07
C PHE A 497 43.31 -0.72 11.00
N ASP A 498 43.43 -1.15 9.74
CA ASP A 498 43.85 -0.40 8.53
C ASP A 498 42.83 0.65 7.99
N SER A 499 41.88 1.14 8.80
CA SER A 499 40.86 2.10 8.34
C SER A 499 40.99 3.49 8.99
N THR A 500 42.20 4.06 8.92
CA THR A 500 42.54 5.40 9.44
C THR A 500 41.59 6.51 8.97
N ASP A 501 41.16 6.50 7.70
CA ASP A 501 40.31 7.56 7.13
C ASP A 501 38.85 7.53 7.63
N ILE A 502 38.30 6.34 7.90
CA ILE A 502 36.95 6.19 8.48
C ILE A 502 36.99 6.56 9.96
N ARG A 503 38.06 6.17 10.66
CA ARG A 503 38.29 6.50 12.07
C ARG A 503 38.41 8.00 12.31
N ASP A 504 39.16 8.71 11.46
CA ASP A 504 39.34 10.16 11.60
C ASP A 504 38.03 10.92 11.34
N LYS A 505 37.23 10.48 10.35
CA LYS A 505 35.88 11.03 10.12
C LYS A 505 34.93 10.78 11.30
N PHE A 506 34.97 9.58 11.89
CA PHE A 506 34.15 9.23 13.04
C PHE A 506 34.53 10.02 14.30
N LEU A 507 35.82 10.21 14.54
CA LEU A 507 36.34 11.06 15.63
C LEU A 507 35.94 12.52 15.44
N THR A 508 35.98 13.02 14.20
CA THR A 508 35.56 14.39 13.88
C THR A 508 34.07 14.58 14.18
N HIS A 509 33.21 13.65 13.73
CA HIS A 509 31.78 13.69 14.06
C HIS A 509 31.49 13.54 15.56
N PHE A 510 32.26 12.71 16.27
CA PHE A 510 32.14 12.56 17.71
C PHE A 510 32.53 13.84 18.46
N SER A 511 33.62 14.51 18.06
CA SER A 511 34.03 15.79 18.65
C SER A 511 33.01 16.91 18.44
N HIS A 512 32.39 16.98 17.26
CA HIS A 512 31.30 17.93 17.02
C HIS A 512 30.07 17.65 17.89
N LEU A 513 29.76 16.38 18.13
CA LEU A 513 28.68 15.99 19.03
C LEU A 513 29.00 16.38 20.49
N GLU A 514 30.27 16.27 20.89
CA GLU A 514 30.74 16.62 22.23
C GLU A 514 30.64 18.14 22.47
N ASP A 515 30.99 18.94 21.47
CA ASP A 515 30.83 20.40 21.51
C ASP A 515 29.35 20.81 21.62
N VAL A 516 28.45 20.18 20.86
CA VAL A 516 27.00 20.45 20.91
C VAL A 516 26.41 20.09 22.26
N VAL A 517 26.80 18.95 22.84
CA VAL A 517 26.32 18.52 24.17
C VAL A 517 26.90 19.42 25.26
N THR A 518 28.15 19.87 25.14
CA THR A 518 28.78 20.82 26.08
C THR A 518 28.08 22.19 26.02
N HIS A 519 27.70 22.63 24.83
CA HIS A 519 26.89 23.84 24.64
C HIS A 519 25.50 23.71 25.30
N LEU A 520 24.84 22.55 25.15
CA LEU A 520 23.55 22.26 25.82
C LEU A 520 23.66 22.19 27.34
N VAL A 521 24.78 21.69 27.89
CA VAL A 521 25.09 21.74 29.33
C VAL A 521 25.21 23.19 29.79
N SER A 522 25.95 24.03 29.05
CA SER A 522 26.13 25.44 29.42
C SER A 522 24.82 26.22 29.44
N LEU A 523 23.91 25.93 28.50
CA LEU A 523 22.58 26.51 28.43
C LEU A 523 21.69 26.05 29.61
N ALA A 524 21.84 24.80 30.04
CA ALA A 524 21.10 24.24 31.17
C ALA A 524 21.58 24.77 32.53
N ASP A 525 22.85 25.17 32.64
CA ASP A 525 23.44 25.77 33.85
C ASP A 525 23.16 27.29 33.96
N SER A 526 22.78 27.94 32.86
CA SER A 526 22.44 29.38 32.79
C SER A 526 20.94 29.70 32.94
N GLY A 527 20.10 28.71 33.24
CA GLY A 527 18.63 28.82 33.36
C GLY A 527 18.08 28.82 34.77
#